data_AF-A0A3E3HWH5-F1
#
_entry.id   AF-A0A3E3HWH5-F1
#
_cell.length_a   1.000
_cell.length_b   1.000
_cell.length_c   1.000
_cell.angle_alpha   90.00
_cell.angle_beta   90.00
_cell.angle_gamma   90.00
#
_symmetry.space_group_name_H-M   'P 1'
#
loop_
_entity.id
_entity.type
_entity.pdbx_description
1 polymer ?
#
loop_
_entity_poly.entity_id
_entity_poly.type
_entity_poly.pdbx_seq_one_letter_code
_entity_poly.pdbx_strand_id
1 'polypeptide(L)'
;MAYIDWEWYNSHFPQLTQQEFERRRPAAEMKVDILTHNRARDAAGYKMDQVKACVANLLNRQAELEEAGAGSNVKSVSNDGYSETYEQVTPAQVEETLRCECFVWLSGTGLMGAL
;
A
#
# COMPACT_ATOMS: atom_id res chain seq x y z
N MET A 1 15.48 6.63 -3.88
CA MET A 1 15.51 6.07 -5.25
C MET A 1 14.08 5.67 -5.56
N ALA A 2 13.54 6.05 -6.71
CA ALA A 2 12.19 5.62 -7.08
C ALA A 2 12.25 4.19 -7.62
N TYR A 3 11.35 3.33 -7.16
CA TYR A 3 11.24 1.94 -7.64
C TYR A 3 10.47 1.88 -8.95
N ILE A 4 9.44 2.73 -9.08
CA ILE A 4 8.57 2.81 -10.25
C ILE A 4 8.37 4.27 -10.67
N ASP A 5 8.16 4.49 -11.95
CA ASP A 5 7.70 5.76 -12.52
C ASP A 5 6.26 5.63 -13.04
N TRP A 6 5.71 6.73 -13.54
CA TRP A 6 4.35 6.76 -14.07
C TRP A 6 4.18 5.83 -15.28
N GLU A 7 5.16 5.77 -16.18
CA GLU A 7 5.07 4.93 -17.38
C GLU A 7 4.99 3.44 -17.03
N TRP A 8 5.82 3.01 -16.08
CA TRP A 8 5.78 1.65 -15.56
C TRP A 8 4.45 1.37 -14.86
N TYR A 9 4.00 2.24 -13.96
CA TYR A 9 2.74 2.05 -13.25
C TYR A 9 1.52 1.97 -14.21
N ASN A 10 1.44 2.92 -15.15
CA ASN A 10 0.33 3.03 -16.11
C ASN A 10 0.26 1.86 -17.10
N SER A 11 1.37 1.14 -17.33
CA SER A 11 1.40 -0.03 -18.21
C SER A 11 1.07 -1.35 -17.51
N HIS A 12 0.94 -1.38 -16.18
CA HIS A 12 0.72 -2.61 -15.42
C HIS A 12 -0.67 -2.68 -14.81
N PHE A 13 -0.90 -1.99 -13.69
CA PHE A 13 -2.16 -2.06 -12.93
C PHE A 13 -2.59 -0.67 -12.43
N PRO A 14 -2.85 0.30 -13.33
CA PRO A 14 -3.23 1.64 -12.92
C PRO A 14 -4.66 1.67 -12.37
N GLN A 15 -4.82 2.27 -11.20
CA GLN A 15 -6.10 2.67 -10.62
C GLN A 15 -6.14 4.17 -10.28
N LEU A 16 -4.99 4.84 -10.33
CA LEU A 16 -4.80 6.23 -9.96
C LEU A 16 -4.55 7.10 -11.19
N THR A 17 -4.96 8.36 -11.10
CA THR A 17 -4.48 9.38 -12.04
C THR A 17 -2.98 9.65 -11.83
N GLN A 18 -2.31 10.26 -12.82
CA GLN A 18 -0.88 10.59 -12.72
C GLN A 18 -0.57 11.48 -11.51
N GLN A 19 -1.42 12.48 -11.26
CA GLN A 19 -1.25 13.38 -10.13
C GLN A 19 -1.35 12.63 -8.79
N GLU A 20 -2.30 11.71 -8.69
CA GLU A 20 -2.50 10.88 -7.50
C GLU A 20 -1.36 9.91 -7.25
N PHE A 21 -0.86 9.29 -8.32
CA PHE A 21 0.33 8.44 -8.30
C PHE A 21 1.54 9.23 -7.79
N GLU A 22 1.84 10.38 -8.38
CA GLU A 22 3.00 11.21 -8.00
C GLU A 22 2.91 11.67 -6.54
N ARG A 23 1.70 12.01 -6.07
CA ARG A 23 1.45 12.38 -4.68
C ARG A 23 1.69 11.24 -3.70
N ARG A 24 1.27 10.02 -4.04
CA ARG A 24 1.26 8.87 -3.12
C ARG A 24 2.53 8.01 -3.20
N ARG A 25 3.21 7.98 -4.36
CA ARG A 25 4.39 7.15 -4.61
C ARG A 25 5.43 7.23 -3.49
N PRO A 26 5.85 8.41 -3.00
CA PRO A 26 6.91 8.49 -1.97
C PRO A 26 6.54 7.75 -0.68
N ALA A 27 5.27 7.80 -0.27
CA ALA A 27 4.79 7.12 0.93
C ALA A 27 4.78 5.59 0.76
N ALA A 28 4.37 5.10 -0.41
CA ALA A 28 4.38 3.68 -0.71
C ALA A 28 5.81 3.11 -0.77
N GLU A 29 6.72 3.80 -1.47
CA GLU A 29 8.14 3.42 -1.55
C GLU A 29 8.80 3.40 -0.17
N MET A 30 8.53 4.41 0.66
CA MET A 30 9.01 4.46 2.03
C MET A 30 8.48 3.29 2.88
N LYS A 31 7.23 2.89 2.71
CA LYS A 31 6.66 1.75 3.46
C LYS A 31 7.33 0.44 3.06
N VAL A 32 7.59 0.23 1.76
CA VAL A 32 8.35 -0.94 1.28
C VAL A 32 9.78 -0.94 1.84
N ASP A 33 10.45 0.20 1.87
CA ASP A 33 11.78 0.33 2.50
C ASP A 33 11.76 -0.07 3.97
N ILE A 34 10.79 0.43 4.74
CA ILE A 34 10.65 0.12 6.17
C ILE A 34 10.43 -1.38 6.37
N LEU A 35 9.49 -1.98 5.66
CA LEU A 35 9.11 -3.38 5.83
C LEU A 35 10.17 -4.37 5.35
N THR A 36 11.02 -3.96 4.41
CA THR A 36 12.17 -4.76 3.94
C THR A 36 13.46 -4.44 4.68
N HIS A 37 13.43 -3.58 5.70
CA HIS A 37 14.64 -3.07 6.38
C HIS A 37 15.69 -2.52 5.39
N ASN A 38 15.22 -1.75 4.39
CA ASN A 38 15.96 -1.16 3.27
C ASN A 38 16.58 -2.16 2.27
N ARG A 39 16.36 -3.49 2.42
CA ARG A 39 16.91 -4.49 1.48
C ARG A 39 16.35 -4.36 0.06
N ALA A 40 15.16 -3.77 -0.10
CA ALA A 40 14.58 -3.50 -1.41
C ALA A 40 15.46 -2.57 -2.27
N ARG A 41 16.28 -1.71 -1.66
CA ARG A 41 17.16 -0.77 -2.36
C ARG A 41 18.26 -1.48 -3.15
N ASP A 42 18.69 -2.64 -2.66
CA ASP A 42 19.74 -3.46 -3.26
C ASP A 42 19.15 -4.60 -4.11
N ALA A 43 17.83 -4.63 -4.31
CA ALA A 43 17.18 -5.65 -5.13
C ALA A 43 17.62 -5.55 -6.59
N ALA A 44 17.70 -6.68 -7.29
CA ALA A 44 18.04 -6.75 -8.70
C ALA A 44 17.31 -7.91 -9.38
N GLY A 45 17.20 -7.83 -10.71
CA GLY A 45 16.49 -8.79 -11.54
C GLY A 45 15.07 -9.05 -11.03
N TYR A 46 14.69 -10.33 -10.94
CA TYR A 46 13.39 -10.76 -10.46
C TYR A 46 12.96 -10.14 -9.11
N LYS A 47 13.90 -9.91 -8.18
CA LYS A 47 13.57 -9.29 -6.90
C LYS A 47 13.14 -7.84 -7.05
N MET A 48 13.78 -7.11 -7.97
CA MET A 48 13.39 -5.73 -8.26
C MET A 48 12.03 -5.70 -8.95
N ASP A 49 11.74 -6.63 -9.86
CA ASP A 49 10.42 -6.73 -10.50
C ASP A 49 9.30 -6.96 -9.46
N GLN A 50 9.56 -7.81 -8.46
CA GLN A 50 8.64 -8.00 -7.33
C GLN A 50 8.49 -6.76 -6.44
N VAL A 51 9.58 -6.00 -6.21
CA VAL A 51 9.52 -4.72 -5.50
C VAL A 51 8.64 -3.73 -6.25
N LYS A 52 8.78 -3.63 -7.59
CA LYS A 52 7.95 -2.74 -8.41
C LYS A 52 6.46 -3.10 -8.34
N ALA A 53 6.15 -4.39 -8.47
CA ALA A 53 4.78 -4.90 -8.32
C ALA A 53 4.22 -4.61 -6.92
N CYS A 54 5.01 -4.83 -5.87
CA CYS A 54 4.64 -4.51 -4.49
C CYS A 54 4.29 -3.03 -4.31
N VAL A 55 5.13 -2.11 -4.80
CA VAL A 55 4.88 -0.66 -4.68
C VAL A 55 3.60 -0.25 -5.41
N ALA A 56 3.35 -0.77 -6.62
CA ALA A 56 2.14 -0.43 -7.38
C ALA A 56 0.86 -0.95 -6.69
N ASN A 57 0.87 -2.17 -6.17
CA ASN A 57 -0.28 -2.70 -5.43
C ASN A 57 -0.50 -1.98 -4.11
N LEU A 58 0.58 -1.60 -3.42
CA LEU A 58 0.49 -0.84 -2.18
C LEU A 58 -0.10 0.57 -2.42
N LEU A 59 0.21 1.21 -3.56
CA LEU A 59 -0.43 2.47 -3.97
C LEU A 59 -1.94 2.32 -4.16
N ASN A 60 -2.35 1.29 -4.90
CA ASN A 60 -3.77 1.01 -5.14
C ASN A 60 -4.48 0.73 -3.82
N ARG A 61 -3.89 -0.11 -2.97
CA ARG A 61 -4.46 -0.48 -1.68
C ARG A 61 -4.57 0.69 -0.72
N GLN A 62 -3.58 1.58 -0.70
CA GLN A 62 -3.64 2.81 0.08
C GLN A 62 -4.80 3.71 -0.36
N ALA A 63 -5.01 3.85 -1.68
CA ALA A 63 -6.12 4.63 -2.19
C ALA A 63 -7.48 4.02 -1.86
N GLU A 64 -7.63 2.70 -2.01
CA GLU A 64 -8.87 1.99 -1.62
C GLU A 64 -9.20 2.19 -0.13
N LEU A 65 -8.19 2.12 0.75
CA LEU A 65 -8.38 2.31 2.19
C LEU A 65 -8.72 3.78 2.54
N GLU A 66 -8.13 4.74 1.83
CA GLU A 66 -8.47 6.17 1.96
C GLU A 66 -9.92 6.44 1.52
N GLU A 67 -10.36 5.89 0.39
CA GLU A 67 -11.74 6.03 -0.12
C GLU A 67 -12.77 5.36 0.81
N ALA A 68 -12.42 4.22 1.40
CA ALA A 68 -13.26 3.52 2.37
C ALA A 68 -13.36 4.23 3.74
N GLY A 69 -12.67 5.36 3.94
CA GLY A 69 -12.65 6.09 5.21
C GLY A 69 -11.90 5.37 6.34
N ALA A 70 -11.10 4.35 6.02
CA ALA A 70 -10.34 3.58 7.00
C ALA A 70 -9.34 4.48 7.75
N GLY A 71 -9.35 4.44 9.09
CA GLY A 71 -8.50 5.29 9.93
C GLY A 71 -8.97 6.75 10.11
N SER A 72 -10.09 7.16 9.49
CA SER A 72 -10.72 8.43 9.83
C SER A 72 -11.58 8.26 11.09
N ASN A 73 -11.27 8.98 12.16
CA ASN A 73 -12.07 9.05 13.39
C ASN A 73 -13.41 9.78 13.15
N VAL A 74 -14.19 9.38 12.14
CA VAL A 74 -15.56 9.86 11.99
C VAL A 74 -16.39 9.16 13.07
N LYS A 75 -16.46 9.83 14.21
CA LYS A 75 -17.51 9.67 15.22
C LYS A 75 -18.83 9.87 14.47
N SER A 76 -19.41 8.79 13.96
CA SER A 76 -20.75 8.83 13.39
C SER A 76 -21.68 9.37 14.46
N VAL A 77 -22.28 10.52 14.18
CA VAL A 77 -23.35 11.08 15.00
C VAL A 77 -24.56 10.19 14.72
N SER A 78 -25.00 9.44 15.72
CA SER A 78 -26.24 8.67 15.69
C SER A 78 -27.37 9.58 15.18
N ASN A 79 -27.92 9.27 14.01
CA ASN A 79 -29.21 9.79 13.60
C ASN A 79 -30.09 8.63 13.10
N ASP A 80 -31.07 8.30 13.93
CA ASP A 80 -32.29 7.56 13.59
C ASP A 80 -32.20 6.16 12.97
N GLY A 81 -31.79 5.19 13.80
CA GLY A 81 -32.46 3.88 13.80
C GLY A 81 -32.16 2.91 12.65
N TYR A 82 -31.24 3.24 11.74
CA TYR A 82 -30.72 2.30 10.74
C TYR A 82 -29.21 2.15 10.94
N SER A 83 -28.82 1.11 11.67
CA SER A 83 -27.42 0.78 11.92
C SER A 83 -26.85 0.00 10.74
N GLU A 84 -26.28 0.70 9.76
CA GLU A 84 -25.28 0.08 8.89
C GLU A 84 -23.95 0.05 9.64
N THR A 85 -23.55 -1.15 10.10
CA THR A 85 -22.28 -1.38 10.77
C THR A 85 -21.15 -1.32 9.74
N TYR A 86 -20.67 -0.12 9.41
CA TYR A 86 -19.35 0.01 8.82
C TYR A 86 -18.35 -0.25 9.94
N GLU A 87 -17.79 -1.46 10.00
CA GLU A 87 -16.70 -1.78 10.93
C GLU A 87 -15.60 -0.73 10.75
N GLN A 88 -15.40 0.10 11.78
CA GLN A 88 -14.41 1.15 11.76
C GLN A 88 -13.02 0.50 11.67
N VAL A 89 -12.41 0.51 10.49
CA VAL A 89 -11.05 -0.01 10.32
C VAL A 89 -10.09 0.88 11.10
N THR A 90 -9.47 0.30 12.13
CA THR A 90 -8.50 0.99 12.98
C THR A 90 -7.19 1.24 12.22
N PRO A 91 -6.40 2.26 12.60
CA PRO A 91 -5.08 2.50 11.99
C PRO A 91 -4.13 1.29 12.07
N ALA A 92 -4.24 0.48 13.12
CA ALA A 92 -3.47 -0.75 13.28
C ALA A 92 -3.86 -1.81 12.24
N GLN A 93 -5.15 -1.97 11.95
CA GLN A 93 -5.64 -2.90 10.91
C GLN A 93 -5.24 -2.43 9.51
N VAL A 94 -5.22 -1.11 9.26
CA VAL A 94 -4.67 -0.54 8.01
C VAL A 94 -3.20 -0.92 7.88
N GLU A 95 -2.41 -0.72 8.93
CA GLU A 95 -0.98 -1.05 8.91
C GLU A 95 -0.72 -2.54 8.72
N GLU A 96 -1.49 -3.40 9.38
CA GLU A 96 -1.42 -4.86 9.20
C GLU A 96 -1.80 -5.26 7.77
N THR A 97 -2.86 -4.67 7.20
CA THR A 97 -3.26 -4.92 5.81
C THR A 97 -2.15 -4.57 4.84
N LEU A 98 -1.52 -3.40 4.99
CA LEU A 98 -0.39 -2.99 4.15
C LEU A 98 0.83 -3.90 4.33
N ARG A 99 1.08 -4.38 5.56
CA ARG A 99 2.15 -5.36 5.83
C ARG A 99 1.87 -6.69 5.15
N CYS A 100 0.63 -7.19 5.22
CA CYS A 100 0.19 -8.40 4.54
C CYS A 100 0.34 -8.28 3.02
N GLU A 101 -0.03 -7.14 2.44
CA GLU A 101 0.17 -6.86 1.01
C GLU A 101 1.64 -6.98 0.62
N CYS A 102 2.55 -6.33 1.37
CA CYS A 102 3.98 -6.48 1.13
C CYS A 102 4.45 -7.93 1.28
N PHE A 103 3.91 -8.67 2.25
CA PHE A 103 4.27 -10.08 2.42
C PHE A 103 3.84 -10.92 1.22
N VAL A 104 2.64 -10.71 0.66
CA VAL A 104 2.16 -11.44 -0.52
C VAL A 104 3.11 -11.25 -1.70
N TRP A 105 3.52 -10.02 -1.99
CA TRP A 105 4.36 -9.72 -3.15
C TRP A 105 5.85 -10.02 -2.94
N LEU A 106 6.35 -9.89 -1.72
CA LEU A 106 7.77 -10.05 -1.43
C LEU A 106 8.12 -11.40 -0.80
N SER A 107 7.14 -12.27 -0.53
CA SER A 107 7.40 -13.63 -0.08
C SER A 107 8.25 -14.40 -1.09
N GLY A 108 9.16 -15.25 -0.60
CA GLY A 108 10.09 -16.01 -1.44
C GLY A 108 11.24 -15.20 -2.05
N THR A 109 11.26 -13.86 -1.93
CA THR A 109 12.37 -13.02 -2.42
C THR A 109 13.55 -12.92 -1.42
N GLY A 110 13.29 -13.25 -0.16
CA GLY A 110 14.21 -13.03 0.96
C GLY A 110 14.34 -11.56 1.40
N LEU A 111 13.51 -10.66 0.88
CA LEU A 111 13.53 -9.23 1.22
C LEU A 111 12.80 -8.94 2.54
N MET A 112 11.71 -9.65 2.82
CA MET A 112 10.97 -9.52 4.08
C MET A 112 11.77 -10.10 5.25
N GLY A 113 11.76 -9.42 6.39
CA GLY A 113 12.24 -9.99 7.66
C GLY A 113 11.38 -11.18 8.09
N ALA A 114 11.94 -12.04 8.95
CA ALA A 114 11.13 -13.05 9.64
C ALA A 114 10.02 -12.35 10.43
N LEU A 115 8.79 -12.88 10.36
CA LEU A 115 7.64 -12.38 11.10
C LEU A 115 7.82 -12.56 12.61
#